data_AF-A0A7C2V728-F1
#
_entry.id   AF-A0A7C2V728-F1
#
_cell.length_a   1.000
_cell.length_b   1.000
_cell.length_c   1.000
_cell.angle_alpha   90.00
_cell.angle_beta   90.00
_cell.angle_gamma   90.00
#
_symmetry.space_group_name_H-M   'P 1'
#
loop_
_entity.id
_entity.type
_entity.pdbx_description
1 polymer ?
#
loop_
_entity_poly.entity_id
_entity_poly.type
_entity_poly.pdbx_seq_one_letter_code
_entity_poly.pdbx_strand_id
1 'polypeptide(L)'
;VIRLPVGSRCRFVFAIAVPDTPPRVVAVYRMRDATMFSVDVAVTKAVNMVYFNNTAEVQAELGLRTHRSGQPWALTNRTLNFGSQPFYPPGIDGSAPGPFFNLFQDDFFSNPGTQGGGRGIVWFAGSVPLYRNGVLVGGLGVSGDGVEQDDYVAVLGNPNGFPGYEPPVDRRIDNLVLNGVRLPWLKFPRNPEG
;
A
#
# COMPACT_ATOMS: atom_id res chain seq x y z
N VAL A 1 -17.48 -3.54 3.64
CA VAL A 1 -17.58 -3.30 5.10
C VAL A 1 -17.79 -4.65 5.77
N ILE A 2 -17.03 -4.94 6.82
CA ILE A 2 -17.02 -6.23 7.53
C ILE A 2 -17.84 -6.16 8.82
N ARG A 3 -17.90 -4.99 9.47
CA ARG A 3 -18.54 -4.81 10.77
C ARG A 3 -20.06 -4.94 10.72
N LEU A 4 -20.64 -5.59 11.74
CA LEU A 4 -22.08 -5.70 11.98
C LEU A 4 -22.41 -5.35 13.45
N PRO A 5 -23.53 -4.68 13.74
CA PRO A 5 -24.44 -4.04 12.78
C PRO A 5 -23.78 -2.84 12.08
N VAL A 6 -24.36 -2.42 10.96
CA VAL A 6 -23.95 -1.18 10.26
C VAL A 6 -24.05 0.01 11.23
N GLY A 7 -23.10 0.93 11.16
CA GLY A 7 -22.98 2.06 12.10
C GLY A 7 -22.15 1.77 13.36
N SER A 8 -21.73 0.51 13.59
CA SER A 8 -20.75 0.20 14.64
C SER A 8 -19.38 0.84 14.35
N ARG A 9 -18.54 1.03 15.38
CA ARG A 9 -17.16 1.53 15.20
C ARG A 9 -16.28 0.44 14.62
N CYS A 10 -15.48 0.77 13.60
CA CYS A 10 -14.47 -0.13 13.04
C CYS A 10 -13.44 -0.58 14.09
N ARG A 11 -12.83 -1.74 13.85
CA ARG A 11 -11.75 -2.33 14.66
C ARG A 11 -10.64 -2.78 13.74
N PHE A 12 -9.41 -2.37 14.03
CA PHE A 12 -8.27 -2.56 13.13
C PHE A 12 -7.10 -3.27 13.81
N VAL A 13 -6.28 -3.86 12.95
CA VAL A 13 -4.91 -4.23 13.24
C VAL A 13 -3.99 -3.25 12.52
N PHE A 14 -2.96 -2.82 13.24
CA PHE A 14 -1.91 -1.94 12.77
C PHE A 14 -0.57 -2.69 12.84
N ALA A 15 0.28 -2.49 11.85
CA ALA A 15 1.65 -2.99 11.87
C ALA A 15 2.64 -1.94 11.36
N ILE A 16 3.85 -1.96 11.90
CA ILE A 16 4.96 -1.13 11.47
C ILE A 16 6.13 -2.04 11.09
N ALA A 17 6.68 -1.79 9.91
CA ALA A 17 7.95 -2.35 9.46
C ALA A 17 8.97 -1.24 9.24
N VAL A 18 10.26 -1.56 9.37
CA VAL A 18 11.39 -0.65 9.13
C VAL A 18 12.31 -1.19 8.03
N PRO A 19 13.08 -0.32 7.34
CA PRO A 19 14.11 -0.73 6.39
C PRO A 19 15.10 -1.71 7.02
N ASP A 20 15.17 -2.90 6.42
CA ASP A 20 16.08 -4.01 6.71
C ASP A 20 16.01 -4.96 5.49
N THR A 21 16.89 -5.96 5.41
CA THR A 21 16.91 -6.91 4.27
C THR A 21 16.76 -8.35 4.77
N PRO A 22 15.53 -8.93 4.76
CA PRO A 22 14.25 -8.32 4.37
C PRO A 22 13.69 -7.35 5.43
N PRO A 23 12.68 -6.51 5.10
CA PRO A 23 12.12 -5.54 6.03
C PRO A 23 11.68 -6.16 7.35
N ARG A 24 12.02 -5.49 8.46
CA ARG A 24 11.79 -6.02 9.80
C ARG A 24 10.55 -5.41 10.43
N VAL A 25 9.64 -6.26 10.89
CA VAL A 25 8.45 -5.85 11.65
C VAL A 25 8.86 -5.46 13.07
N VAL A 26 8.46 -4.27 13.52
CA VAL A 26 8.84 -3.72 14.84
C VAL A 26 7.66 -3.50 15.77
N ALA A 27 6.45 -3.42 15.23
CA ALA A 27 5.24 -3.29 16.04
C ALA A 27 4.05 -3.94 15.35
N VAL A 28 3.19 -4.56 16.15
CA VAL A 28 1.85 -4.99 15.75
C VAL A 28 0.90 -4.64 16.90
N TYR A 29 -0.17 -3.93 16.60
CA TYR A 29 -1.22 -3.61 17.55
C TYR A 29 -2.57 -4.05 17.01
N ARG A 30 -3.24 -4.93 17.74
CA ARG A 30 -4.59 -5.41 17.41
C ARG A 30 -5.59 -4.80 18.39
N MET A 31 -6.52 -3.99 17.90
CA MET A 31 -7.66 -3.54 18.70
C MET A 31 -8.48 -4.77 19.16
N ARG A 32 -9.06 -4.67 20.36
CA ARG A 32 -10.05 -5.65 20.81
C ARG A 32 -11.15 -5.77 19.74
N ASP A 33 -11.51 -7.01 19.41
CA ASP A 33 -12.54 -7.37 18.42
C ASP A 33 -12.20 -7.06 16.94
N ALA A 34 -10.95 -6.71 16.63
CA ALA A 34 -10.51 -6.68 15.23
C ALA A 34 -10.44 -8.10 14.65
N THR A 35 -10.67 -8.25 13.35
CA THR A 35 -10.59 -9.53 12.65
C THR A 35 -9.21 -10.19 12.81
N MET A 36 -9.19 -11.50 13.06
CA MET A 36 -7.91 -12.23 13.27
C MET A 36 -7.06 -12.28 12.00
N PHE A 37 -7.68 -12.47 10.83
CA PHE A 37 -6.96 -12.48 9.55
C PHE A 37 -6.24 -11.15 9.27
N SER A 38 -6.71 -10.04 9.87
CA SER A 38 -6.12 -8.73 9.66
C SER A 38 -4.72 -8.59 10.25
N VAL A 39 -4.29 -9.50 11.13
CA VAL A 39 -2.92 -9.53 11.65
C VAL A 39 -1.94 -9.74 10.50
N ASP A 40 -2.11 -10.82 9.71
CA ASP A 40 -1.22 -11.12 8.59
C ASP A 40 -1.32 -10.05 7.51
N VAL A 41 -2.53 -9.59 7.21
CA VAL A 41 -2.75 -8.56 6.19
C VAL A 41 -2.07 -7.24 6.56
N ALA A 42 -2.20 -6.76 7.80
CA ALA A 42 -1.57 -5.51 8.22
C ALA A 42 -0.04 -5.64 8.22
N VAL A 43 0.50 -6.77 8.68
CA VAL A 43 1.95 -7.03 8.68
C VAL A 43 2.50 -7.04 7.26
N THR A 44 1.89 -7.78 6.33
CA THR A 44 2.36 -7.84 4.95
C THR A 44 2.24 -6.48 4.26
N LYS A 45 1.15 -5.74 4.47
CA LYS A 45 1.01 -4.34 4.02
C LYS A 45 2.17 -3.47 4.49
N ALA A 46 2.53 -3.51 5.77
CA ALA A 46 3.64 -2.74 6.33
C ALA A 46 4.99 -3.10 5.67
N VAL A 47 5.24 -4.40 5.46
CA VAL A 47 6.47 -4.89 4.80
C VAL A 47 6.51 -4.49 3.33
N ASN A 48 5.40 -4.58 2.59
CA ASN A 48 5.32 -4.11 1.21
C ASN A 48 5.66 -2.61 1.12
N MET A 49 5.21 -1.80 2.07
CA MET A 49 5.52 -0.37 2.10
C MET A 49 7.00 -0.08 2.29
N VAL A 50 7.73 -0.92 3.01
CA VAL A 50 9.18 -0.77 3.07
C VAL A 50 9.81 -1.24 1.76
N TYR A 51 9.47 -2.45 1.30
CA TYR A 51 10.09 -3.09 0.13
C TYR A 51 9.97 -2.24 -1.16
N PHE A 52 8.75 -1.88 -1.55
CA PHE A 52 8.50 -1.19 -2.82
C PHE A 52 8.89 0.29 -2.83
N ASN A 53 9.23 0.86 -1.67
CA ASN A 53 9.63 2.26 -1.55
C ASN A 53 11.12 2.41 -1.22
N ASN A 54 11.86 1.31 -1.06
CA ASN A 54 13.23 1.32 -0.59
C ASN A 54 14.20 1.90 -1.62
N THR A 55 14.12 1.44 -2.87
CA THR A 55 15.06 1.82 -3.92
C THR A 55 14.37 2.05 -5.27
N ALA A 56 15.04 2.81 -6.15
CA ALA A 56 14.54 3.06 -7.49
C ALA A 56 14.61 1.80 -8.37
N GLU A 57 15.54 0.90 -8.09
CA GLU A 57 15.72 -0.37 -8.82
C GLU A 57 14.51 -1.28 -8.64
N VAL A 58 14.01 -1.43 -7.40
CA VAL A 58 12.76 -2.19 -7.14
C VAL A 58 11.58 -1.60 -7.91
N GLN A 59 11.53 -0.28 -8.07
CA GLN A 59 10.47 0.38 -8.82
C GLN A 59 10.66 0.30 -10.35
N ALA A 60 11.90 0.16 -10.82
CA ALA A 60 12.18 -0.07 -12.22
C ALA A 60 11.65 -1.44 -12.69
N GLU A 61 11.64 -2.45 -11.81
CA GLU A 61 10.99 -3.76 -12.06
C GLU A 61 9.47 -3.63 -12.25
N LEU A 62 8.86 -2.59 -11.65
CA LEU A 62 7.46 -2.23 -11.86
C LEU A 62 7.24 -1.39 -13.14
N GLY A 63 8.29 -1.13 -13.93
CA GLY A 63 8.22 -0.26 -15.10
C GLY A 63 8.06 1.23 -14.77
N LEU A 64 8.37 1.64 -13.54
CA LEU A 64 8.30 3.05 -13.14
C LEU A 64 9.59 3.77 -13.51
N ARG A 65 9.46 4.94 -14.14
CA ARG A 65 10.60 5.84 -14.33
C ARG A 65 11.08 6.37 -12.98
N THR A 66 12.39 6.52 -12.80
CA THR A 66 12.94 7.14 -11.58
C THR A 66 12.46 8.58 -11.43
N HIS A 67 12.19 9.01 -10.19
CA HIS A 67 11.86 10.40 -9.91
C HIS A 67 13.03 11.32 -10.25
N ARG A 68 12.76 12.60 -10.59
CA ARG A 68 13.79 13.60 -10.97
C ARG A 68 14.87 13.82 -9.90
N SER A 69 14.57 13.51 -8.64
CA SER A 69 15.52 13.60 -7.52
C SER A 69 16.46 12.39 -7.42
N GLY A 70 16.35 11.41 -8.33
CA GLY A 70 17.08 10.14 -8.28
C GLY A 70 16.57 9.16 -7.22
N GLN A 71 15.47 9.48 -6.54
CA GLN A 71 14.93 8.67 -5.45
C GLN A 71 13.69 7.88 -5.90
N PRO A 72 13.29 6.80 -5.20
CA PRO A 72 12.02 6.13 -5.46
C PRO A 72 10.82 7.07 -5.24
N TRP A 73 9.75 6.80 -5.98
CA TRP A 73 8.42 7.33 -5.69
C TRP A 73 7.88 6.75 -4.37
N ALA A 74 6.91 7.42 -3.76
CA ALA A 74 6.13 6.87 -2.66
C ALA A 74 4.86 6.20 -3.22
N LEU A 75 4.74 4.89 -3.04
CA LEU A 75 3.64 4.01 -3.46
C LEU A 75 2.87 3.50 -2.23
N THR A 76 1.59 3.16 -2.43
CA THR A 76 0.75 2.41 -1.46
C THR A 76 0.34 1.05 -2.01
N ASN A 77 -0.23 0.17 -1.18
CA ASN A 77 -0.81 -1.08 -1.69
C ASN A 77 -2.02 -0.82 -2.62
N ARG A 78 -2.65 0.37 -2.55
CA ARG A 78 -3.65 0.80 -3.55
C ARG A 78 -3.00 1.01 -4.92
N THR A 79 -1.84 1.66 -4.95
CA THR A 79 -1.07 1.84 -6.17
C THR A 79 -0.69 0.49 -6.78
N LEU A 80 -0.20 -0.43 -5.95
CA LEU A 80 0.16 -1.79 -6.38
C LEU A 80 -1.05 -2.51 -7.00
N ASN A 81 -2.19 -2.55 -6.31
CA ASN A 81 -3.43 -3.13 -6.86
C ASN A 81 -3.80 -2.51 -8.22
N PHE A 82 -3.77 -1.19 -8.33
CA PHE A 82 -4.24 -0.50 -9.53
C PHE A 82 -3.39 -0.84 -10.76
N GLY A 83 -2.07 -0.88 -10.60
CA GLY A 83 -1.17 -1.28 -11.68
C GLY A 83 -1.13 -2.79 -11.94
N SER A 84 -1.68 -3.61 -11.04
CA SER A 84 -1.69 -5.07 -11.15
C SER A 84 -2.99 -5.64 -11.69
N GLN A 85 -3.86 -4.82 -12.29
CA GLN A 85 -5.11 -5.32 -12.86
C GLN A 85 -4.89 -5.89 -14.27
N PRO A 86 -5.66 -6.93 -14.67
CA PRO A 86 -5.61 -7.50 -16.02
C PRO A 86 -6.08 -6.54 -17.12
N PHE A 87 -6.75 -5.45 -16.74
CA PHE A 87 -7.21 -4.38 -17.62
C PHE A 87 -6.75 -3.03 -17.03
N TYR A 88 -6.06 -2.23 -17.83
CA TYR A 88 -5.48 -0.95 -17.41
C TYR A 88 -5.86 0.20 -18.37
N PRO A 89 -6.51 1.26 -17.84
CA PRO A 89 -6.91 1.44 -16.46
C PRO A 89 -8.06 0.47 -16.05
N PRO A 90 -8.15 0.10 -14.77
CA PRO A 90 -9.21 -0.78 -14.27
C PRO A 90 -10.61 -0.23 -14.56
N GLY A 91 -11.51 -1.10 -15.02
CA GLY A 91 -12.88 -0.74 -15.38
C GLY A 91 -13.10 -0.35 -16.85
N ILE A 92 -12.06 -0.47 -17.70
CA ILE A 92 -12.18 -0.35 -19.16
C ILE A 92 -11.89 -1.71 -19.80
N ASP A 93 -12.94 -2.34 -20.33
CA ASP A 93 -12.85 -3.65 -20.98
C ASP A 93 -11.99 -3.60 -22.25
N GLY A 94 -11.28 -4.70 -22.53
CA GLY A 94 -10.44 -4.84 -23.73
C GLY A 94 -9.14 -4.04 -23.73
N SER A 95 -8.80 -3.36 -22.63
CA SER A 95 -7.51 -2.69 -22.45
C SER A 95 -6.38 -3.68 -22.17
N ALA A 96 -5.14 -3.25 -22.39
CA ALA A 96 -3.97 -4.07 -22.07
C ALA A 96 -3.82 -4.25 -20.54
N PRO A 97 -3.13 -5.31 -20.08
CA PRO A 97 -2.82 -5.48 -18.66
C PRO A 97 -2.03 -4.31 -18.07
N GLY A 98 -2.21 -4.12 -16.77
CA GLY A 98 -1.45 -3.13 -16.03
C GLY A 98 0.04 -3.45 -15.95
N PRO A 99 0.88 -2.42 -15.75
CA PRO A 99 2.34 -2.56 -15.75
C PRO A 99 2.86 -3.51 -14.66
N PHE A 100 2.08 -3.76 -13.61
CA PHE A 100 2.46 -4.65 -12.50
C PHE A 100 1.76 -6.01 -12.58
N PHE A 101 0.99 -6.28 -13.66
CA PHE A 101 0.19 -7.50 -13.75
C PHE A 101 1.04 -8.77 -13.76
N ASN A 102 2.22 -8.73 -14.38
CA ASN A 102 3.15 -9.86 -14.35
C ASN A 102 3.64 -10.16 -12.92
N LEU A 103 3.89 -9.12 -12.11
CA LEU A 103 4.25 -9.31 -10.69
C LEU A 103 3.11 -9.92 -9.90
N PHE A 104 1.85 -9.54 -10.19
CA PHE A 104 0.69 -10.20 -9.59
C PHE A 104 0.58 -11.67 -10.02
N GLN A 105 0.78 -11.97 -11.30
CA GLN A 105 0.76 -13.35 -11.77
C GLN A 105 1.85 -14.19 -11.10
N ASP A 106 3.04 -13.62 -10.93
CA ASP A 106 4.14 -14.30 -10.25
C ASP A 106 3.86 -14.52 -8.76
N ASP A 107 3.44 -13.48 -8.03
CA ASP A 107 3.06 -13.55 -6.61
C ASP A 107 1.85 -14.46 -6.35
N PHE A 108 0.97 -14.67 -7.33
CA PHE A 108 -0.23 -15.48 -7.15
C PHE A 108 -0.06 -16.93 -7.63
N PHE A 109 0.58 -17.15 -8.79
CA PHE A 109 0.61 -18.46 -9.44
C PHE A 109 1.97 -19.16 -9.39
N SER A 110 3.05 -18.41 -9.53
CA SER A 110 4.38 -19.00 -9.74
C SER A 110 5.20 -19.10 -8.45
N ASN A 111 5.18 -18.05 -7.65
CA ASN A 111 6.03 -17.91 -6.46
C ASN A 111 5.24 -17.28 -5.29
N PRO A 112 4.17 -17.93 -4.80
CA PRO A 112 3.33 -17.36 -3.75
C PRO A 112 4.10 -17.14 -2.45
N GLY A 113 3.95 -15.94 -1.89
CA GLY A 113 4.50 -15.57 -0.59
C GLY A 113 5.99 -15.22 -0.58
N THR A 114 6.69 -15.30 -1.71
CA THR A 114 8.13 -14.96 -1.79
C THR A 114 8.37 -13.51 -2.19
N GLN A 115 7.39 -12.88 -2.87
CA GLN A 115 7.50 -11.50 -3.34
C GLN A 115 7.30 -10.48 -2.21
N GLY A 116 7.49 -9.20 -2.53
CA GLY A 116 7.12 -8.09 -1.66
C GLY A 116 7.88 -8.02 -0.33
N GLY A 117 9.12 -8.53 -0.29
CA GLY A 117 9.93 -8.65 0.93
C GLY A 117 9.82 -10.00 1.63
N GLY A 118 9.51 -11.08 0.90
CA GLY A 118 9.45 -12.44 1.44
C GLY A 118 8.17 -12.76 2.20
N ARG A 119 7.07 -12.05 1.93
CA ARG A 119 5.77 -12.22 2.59
C ARG A 119 4.58 -12.19 1.64
N GLY A 120 4.84 -12.19 0.33
CA GLY A 120 3.86 -11.92 -0.72
C GLY A 120 3.42 -10.46 -0.74
N ILE A 121 2.45 -10.16 -1.60
CA ILE A 121 1.95 -8.80 -1.80
C ILE A 121 0.46 -8.73 -1.45
N VAL A 122 0.10 -7.74 -0.62
CA VAL A 122 -1.31 -7.43 -0.39
C VAL A 122 -1.83 -6.54 -1.51
N TRP A 123 -2.60 -7.11 -2.42
CA TRP A 123 -3.15 -6.39 -3.58
C TRP A 123 -4.41 -5.60 -3.24
N PHE A 124 -4.46 -4.87 -2.13
CA PHE A 124 -5.52 -3.91 -1.82
C PHE A 124 -5.07 -2.85 -0.80
N ALA A 125 -5.83 -1.76 -0.77
CA ALA A 125 -5.61 -0.56 0.04
C ALA A 125 -5.44 -0.81 1.55
N GLY A 126 -4.93 0.19 2.27
CA GLY A 126 -4.75 0.18 3.72
C GLY A 126 -3.32 0.35 4.19
N SER A 127 -2.47 1.02 3.44
CA SER A 127 -1.06 1.15 3.80
C SER A 127 -0.43 2.43 3.27
N VAL A 128 0.56 2.94 3.99
CA VAL A 128 1.36 4.10 3.59
C VAL A 128 2.83 3.90 3.97
N PRO A 129 3.77 4.34 3.14
CA PRO A 129 5.17 4.46 3.53
C PRO A 129 5.36 5.63 4.50
N LEU A 130 6.32 5.49 5.41
CA LEU A 130 6.67 6.47 6.42
C LEU A 130 8.03 7.08 6.07
N TYR A 131 8.10 8.39 5.96
CA TYR A 131 9.32 9.13 5.57
C TYR A 131 9.67 10.20 6.58
N ARG A 132 10.94 10.30 6.97
CA ARG A 132 11.44 11.41 7.79
C ARG A 132 12.50 12.16 7.01
N ASN A 133 12.35 13.48 6.89
CA ASN A 133 13.28 14.33 6.13
C ASN A 133 13.54 13.82 4.69
N GLY A 134 12.51 13.28 4.04
CA GLY A 134 12.62 12.69 2.70
C GLY A 134 13.30 11.32 2.63
N VAL A 135 13.65 10.70 3.75
CA VAL A 135 14.22 9.35 3.80
C VAL A 135 13.16 8.36 4.26
N LEU A 136 13.04 7.21 3.59
CA LEU A 136 12.13 6.14 4.02
C LEU A 136 12.60 5.61 5.38
N VAL A 137 11.72 5.62 6.38
CA VAL A 137 12.02 5.12 7.73
C VAL A 137 11.11 3.98 8.15
N GLY A 138 10.08 3.67 7.38
CA GLY A 138 9.23 2.53 7.64
C GLY A 138 8.01 2.44 6.74
N GLY A 139 7.13 1.53 7.10
CA GLY A 139 5.85 1.29 6.45
C GLY A 139 4.77 1.02 7.48
N LEU A 140 3.61 1.63 7.29
CA LEU A 140 2.40 1.37 8.07
C LEU A 140 1.45 0.49 7.27
N GLY A 141 0.98 -0.59 7.88
CA GLY A 141 -0.11 -1.40 7.37
C GLY A 141 -1.30 -1.37 8.33
N VAL A 142 -2.51 -1.24 7.77
CA VAL A 142 -3.79 -1.20 8.46
C VAL A 142 -4.74 -2.21 7.83
N SER A 143 -5.45 -2.98 8.62
CA SER A 143 -6.47 -3.91 8.14
C SER A 143 -7.56 -4.13 9.19
N GLY A 144 -8.82 -4.16 8.78
CA GLY A 144 -9.91 -4.51 9.70
C GLY A 144 -11.33 -4.27 9.20
N ASP A 145 -11.53 -3.53 8.11
CA ASP A 145 -12.86 -3.28 7.56
C ASP A 145 -12.84 -3.22 6.02
N GLY A 146 -13.65 -2.37 5.39
CA GLY A 146 -13.60 -2.13 3.95
C GLY A 146 -12.32 -1.43 3.52
N VAL A 147 -11.91 -1.65 2.27
CA VAL A 147 -10.61 -1.17 1.75
C VAL A 147 -10.47 0.36 1.77
N GLU A 148 -11.55 1.11 1.54
CA GLU A 148 -11.54 2.56 1.73
C GLU A 148 -11.46 2.99 3.20
N GLN A 149 -12.04 2.22 4.13
CA GLN A 149 -11.88 2.48 5.57
C GLN A 149 -10.45 2.20 6.04
N ASP A 150 -9.81 1.14 5.53
CA ASP A 150 -8.41 0.86 5.82
C ASP A 150 -7.52 2.04 5.35
N ASP A 151 -7.74 2.56 4.14
CA ASP A 151 -7.03 3.76 3.64
C ASP A 151 -7.32 5.02 4.46
N TYR A 152 -8.57 5.21 4.87
CA TYR A 152 -8.97 6.34 5.72
C TYR A 152 -8.24 6.32 7.06
N VAL A 153 -7.98 5.13 7.61
CA VAL A 153 -7.18 5.00 8.83
C VAL A 153 -5.68 5.07 8.54
N ALA A 154 -5.22 4.53 7.41
CA ALA A 154 -3.81 4.62 7.00
C ALA A 154 -3.36 6.06 6.74
N VAL A 155 -4.22 6.94 6.18
CA VAL A 155 -3.91 8.37 6.00
C VAL A 155 -3.88 9.14 7.32
N LEU A 156 -4.56 8.65 8.36
CA LEU A 156 -4.34 9.19 9.70
C LEU A 156 -2.93 8.83 10.20
N GLY A 157 -2.22 7.90 9.55
CA GLY A 157 -0.79 7.78 9.74
C GLY A 157 0.04 8.87 9.05
N ASN A 158 -0.52 9.68 8.13
CA ASN A 158 0.23 10.56 7.22
C ASN A 158 -0.71 11.40 6.30
N PRO A 159 -0.87 12.75 6.39
CA PRO A 159 -0.20 13.76 7.24
C PRO A 159 -0.86 14.10 8.58
N ASN A 160 -2.11 13.67 8.83
CA ASN A 160 -2.91 14.18 9.95
C ASN A 160 -2.87 13.35 11.25
N GLY A 161 -1.97 12.37 11.38
CA GLY A 161 -1.82 11.67 12.66
C GLY A 161 -0.47 11.02 12.95
N PHE A 162 0.49 10.97 12.01
CA PHE A 162 1.92 11.05 12.35
C PHE A 162 2.60 12.23 11.63
N PRO A 163 2.36 13.47 12.08
CA PRO A 163 3.03 14.65 11.52
C PRO A 163 4.55 14.45 11.46
N GLY A 164 5.15 14.72 10.31
CA GLY A 164 6.59 14.58 10.07
C GLY A 164 7.02 13.19 9.55
N TYR A 165 6.07 12.33 9.22
CA TYR A 165 6.32 11.04 8.56
C TYR A 165 5.82 10.97 7.10
N GLU A 166 5.50 12.11 6.50
CA GLU A 166 4.95 12.22 5.16
C GLU A 166 5.99 11.98 4.06
N PRO A 167 5.64 11.28 2.95
CA PRO A 167 6.49 11.32 1.78
C PRO A 167 6.62 12.77 1.29
N PRO A 168 7.78 13.15 0.71
CA PRO A 168 7.89 14.39 -0.03
C PRO A 168 6.76 14.51 -1.05
N VAL A 169 6.07 15.66 -1.03
CA VAL A 169 4.84 15.88 -1.80
C VAL A 169 5.05 15.60 -3.28
N ASP A 170 6.21 15.95 -3.84
CA ASP A 170 6.53 15.74 -5.25
C ASP A 170 6.84 14.27 -5.61
N ARG A 171 7.28 13.46 -4.64
CA ARG A 171 7.54 12.03 -4.82
C ARG A 171 6.32 11.13 -4.64
N ARG A 172 5.16 11.64 -4.25
CA ARG A 172 3.95 10.79 -4.22
C ARG A 172 3.63 10.29 -5.62
N ILE A 173 3.30 9.00 -5.72
CA ILE A 173 3.07 8.35 -7.02
C ILE A 173 1.89 8.93 -7.78
N ASP A 174 0.96 9.62 -7.12
CA ASP A 174 -0.13 10.33 -7.78
C ASP A 174 0.34 11.58 -8.54
N ASN A 175 1.62 11.94 -8.51
CA ASN A 175 2.23 12.90 -9.44
C ASN A 175 2.76 12.23 -10.73
N LEU A 176 2.79 10.90 -10.80
CA LEU A 176 3.23 10.16 -11.98
C LEU A 176 2.03 9.80 -12.86
N VAL A 177 2.17 10.06 -14.16
CA VAL A 177 1.31 9.53 -15.22
C VAL A 177 2.07 8.40 -15.91
N LEU A 178 1.46 7.23 -15.96
CA LEU A 178 1.99 6.02 -16.56
C LEU A 178 0.99 5.53 -17.61
N ASN A 179 1.44 5.33 -18.85
CA ASN A 179 0.59 4.94 -19.98
C ASN A 179 -0.68 5.81 -20.12
N GLY A 180 -0.54 7.12 -19.91
CA GLY A 180 -1.65 8.09 -19.99
C GLY A 180 -2.57 8.14 -18.77
N VAL A 181 -2.32 7.34 -17.73
CA VAL A 181 -3.16 7.25 -16.53
C VAL A 181 -2.39 7.68 -15.29
N ARG A 182 -3.02 8.49 -14.43
CA ARG A 182 -2.46 8.85 -13.12
C ARG A 182 -2.65 7.69 -12.14
N LEU A 183 -1.58 7.29 -11.47
CA LEU A 183 -1.64 6.24 -10.47
C LEU A 183 -2.32 6.75 -9.17
N PRO A 184 -3.15 5.93 -8.50
CA PRO A 184 -3.81 6.36 -7.28
C PRO A 184 -2.87 6.29 -6.07
N TRP A 185 -3.00 7.26 -5.16
CA TRP A 185 -2.36 7.26 -3.85
C TRP A 185 -3.24 6.57 -2.79
N LEU A 186 -4.35 7.21 -2.40
CA LEU A 186 -5.33 6.72 -1.42
C LEU A 186 -6.74 7.03 -1.92
N LYS A 187 -7.74 6.33 -1.41
CA LYS A 187 -9.16 6.60 -1.70
C LYS A 187 -9.97 6.47 -0.43
N PHE A 188 -10.81 7.47 -0.17
CA PHE A 188 -11.62 7.55 1.03
C PHE A 188 -13.07 7.15 0.77
N PRO A 189 -13.79 6.68 1.81
CA PRO A 189 -15.21 6.36 1.68
C PRO A 189 -15.98 7.62 1.27
N ARG A 190 -16.92 7.49 0.33
CA ARG A 190 -17.85 8.59 0.00
C ARG A 190 -18.73 8.95 1.21
N ASN A 191 -19.18 7.93 1.94
CA ASN A 191 -19.91 8.05 3.19
C ASN A 191 -19.09 7.32 4.30
N PRO A 192 -18.31 8.04 5.12
CA PRO A 192 -17.45 7.42 6.13
C PRO A 192 -18.21 6.72 7.27
N GLU A 193 -19.47 7.07 7.51
CA GLU A 193 -20.28 6.52 8.61
C GLU A 193 -21.06 5.24 8.24
N GLY A 194 -21.23 4.98 6.93
CA GLY A 194 -22.13 3.93 6.42
C GLY A 194 -23.27 4.52 5.63
#